data_AF-A0A1Y1MPD1-F1
#
_entry.id   AF-A0A1Y1MPD1-F1
#
_cell.length_a   1.000
_cell.length_b   1.000
_cell.length_c   1.000
_cell.angle_alpha   90.00
_cell.angle_beta   90.00
_cell.angle_gamma   90.00
#
_symmetry.space_group_name_H-M   'P 1'
#
loop_
_entity.id
_entity.type
_entity.pdbx_description
1 polymer ?
#
loop_
_entity_poly.entity_id
_entity_poly.type
_entity_poly.pdbx_seq_one_letter_code
_entity_poly.pdbx_strand_id
1 'polypeptide(L)'
;RVHAIVLDGTIAVEPLDWTKSTAAHVVFEKLLTGQACSEGKGEDKKPIDFLMVVGDGREDEKVFKWANKLGKRRTIDNVVTVSLGNRSTEAAATFSQGVSGVLSCLQRLASL
;
A
#
# COMPACT_ATOMS: atom_id res chain seq x y z
N ARG A 1 22.54 5.73 7.90
CA ARG A 1 22.89 4.32 8.22
C ARG A 1 22.42 3.45 7.04
N VAL A 2 23.11 2.34 6.72
CA VAL A 2 22.76 1.51 5.54
C VAL A 2 22.10 0.18 5.95
N HIS A 3 21.21 -0.31 5.12
CA HIS A 3 20.60 -1.64 5.19
C HIS A 3 21.08 -2.46 3.99
N ALA A 4 21.62 -3.65 4.25
CA ALA A 4 22.03 -4.58 3.21
C ALA A 4 21.08 -5.79 3.20
N ILE A 5 20.50 -6.08 2.04
CA ILE A 5 19.58 -7.19 1.82
C ILE A 5 20.25 -8.14 0.83
N VAL A 6 20.41 -9.40 1.23
CA VAL A 6 20.86 -10.46 0.33
C VAL A 6 19.69 -10.86 -0.55
N LEU A 7 19.87 -10.71 -1.86
CA LEU A 7 18.98 -11.18 -2.91
C LEU A 7 19.66 -12.33 -3.65
N ASP A 8 18.93 -13.05 -4.50
CA ASP A 8 19.54 -14.14 -5.27
C ASP A 8 20.67 -13.62 -6.17
N GLY A 9 21.90 -14.00 -5.82
CA GLY A 9 23.13 -13.63 -6.53
C GLY A 9 23.60 -12.18 -6.34
N THR A 10 22.92 -11.36 -5.52
CA THR A 10 23.26 -9.93 -5.37
C THR A 10 23.03 -9.43 -3.94
N ILE A 11 23.61 -8.28 -3.60
CA ILE A 11 23.33 -7.56 -2.35
C ILE A 11 22.80 -6.18 -2.71
N ALA A 12 21.56 -5.92 -2.33
CA ALA A 12 21.00 -4.57 -2.40
C ALA A 12 21.41 -3.80 -1.15
N VAL A 13 21.99 -2.60 -1.34
CA VAL A 13 22.34 -1.69 -0.25
C VAL A 13 21.48 -0.44 -0.38
N GLU A 14 20.66 -0.18 0.63
CA GLU A 14 19.76 0.97 0.64
C GLU A 14 19.91 1.79 1.94
N PRO A 15 19.60 3.11 1.90
CA PRO A 15 19.50 3.91 3.11
C PRO A 15 18.37 3.40 4.01
N LEU A 16 18.61 3.33 5.32
CA LEU A 16 17.58 2.92 6.29
C LEU A 16 16.39 3.89 6.38
N ASP A 17 16.62 5.15 6.00
CA ASP A 17 15.68 6.24 6.22
C ASP A 17 14.55 6.26 5.17
N TRP A 18 14.75 5.56 4.04
CA TRP A 18 13.82 5.54 2.91
C TRP A 18 13.35 4.10 2.65
N THR A 19 12.04 3.88 2.74
CA THR A 19 11.43 2.57 2.51
C THR A 19 10.13 2.73 1.73
N LYS A 20 9.60 1.65 1.13
CA LYS A 20 8.26 1.68 0.49
C LYS A 20 7.18 2.25 1.42
N SER A 21 7.28 1.98 2.73
CA SER A 21 6.33 2.50 3.72
C SER A 21 6.46 4.02 3.93
N THR A 22 7.67 4.58 3.94
CA THR A 22 7.84 6.04 4.06
C THR A 22 7.40 6.73 2.78
N ALA A 23 7.68 6.15 1.62
CA ALA A 23 7.17 6.63 0.33
C ALA A 23 5.64 6.62 0.27
N ALA A 24 5.00 5.52 0.67
CA ALA A 24 3.53 5.41 0.72
C ALA A 24 2.91 6.46 1.66
N HIS A 25 3.53 6.69 2.83
CA HIS A 25 3.10 7.72 3.75
C HIS A 25 3.21 9.13 3.15
N VAL A 26 4.31 9.45 2.45
CA VAL A 26 4.47 10.74 1.78
C VAL A 26 3.42 10.96 0.70
N VAL A 27 3.10 9.94 -0.11
CA VAL A 27 2.03 10.04 -1.13
C VAL A 27 0.67 10.27 -0.46
N PHE A 28 0.38 9.53 0.61
CA PHE A 28 -0.84 9.70 1.38
C PHE A 28 -1.00 11.14 1.92
N GLU A 29 0.02 11.67 2.59
CA GLU A 29 0.01 13.07 3.11
C GLU A 29 -0.16 14.10 1.99
N LYS A 30 0.47 13.88 0.83
CA LYS A 30 0.32 14.76 -0.34
C LYS A 30 -1.09 14.72 -0.92
N LEU A 31 -1.74 13.56 -0.95
CA LEU A 31 -3.12 13.46 -1.41
C LEU A 31 -4.08 14.15 -0.44
N LEU A 32 -3.87 14.00 0.86
CA LEU A 32 -4.66 14.72 1.88
C LEU A 32 -4.52 16.25 1.74
N THR A 33 -3.29 16.75 1.58
CA THR A 33 -3.03 18.20 1.46
C THR A 33 -3.40 18.76 0.09
N GLY A 34 -3.21 18.00 -1.00
CA GLY A 34 -3.59 18.40 -2.35
C GLY A 34 -5.10 18.39 -2.61
N GLN A 35 -5.85 17.49 -1.98
CA GLN A 35 -7.31 17.48 -2.05
C GLN A 35 -7.96 18.60 -1.22
N ALA A 36 -7.27 19.14 -0.20
CA ALA A 36 -7.71 20.33 0.51
C ALA A 36 -7.76 21.59 -0.39
N CYS A 37 -7.08 21.56 -1.55
CA CYS A 37 -7.08 22.64 -2.54
C CYS A 37 -8.10 22.45 -3.69
N SER A 38 -8.84 21.34 -3.71
CA SER A 38 -9.91 21.12 -4.71
C SER A 38 -11.22 21.66 -4.16
N GLU A 39 -11.47 22.94 -4.43
CA GLU A 39 -12.71 23.65 -4.10
C GLU A 39 -13.96 22.84 -4.49
N GLY A 40 -14.85 22.55 -3.54
CA GLY A 40 -16.24 22.19 -3.86
C GLY A 40 -16.81 20.87 -3.30
N LYS A 41 -16.13 20.14 -2.40
CA LYS A 41 -16.77 19.02 -1.68
C LYS A 41 -17.02 19.41 -0.24
N GLY A 42 -18.30 19.46 0.14
CA GLY A 42 -18.79 19.91 1.45
C GLY A 42 -18.07 19.26 2.66
N GLU A 43 -18.19 19.95 3.80
CA GLU A 43 -17.40 19.82 5.04
C GLU A 43 -17.26 18.41 5.65
N ASP A 44 -17.97 17.39 5.14
CA ASP A 44 -18.06 16.05 5.74
C ASP A 44 -17.41 14.93 4.91
N LYS A 45 -16.87 15.18 3.71
CA LYS A 45 -16.28 14.09 2.90
C LYS A 45 -14.80 13.90 3.20
N LYS A 46 -14.45 12.72 3.72
CA LYS A 46 -13.05 12.29 3.83
C LYS A 46 -12.39 12.33 2.44
N PRO A 47 -11.18 12.89 2.33
CA PRO A 47 -10.46 13.01 1.05
C PRO A 47 -10.17 11.65 0.38
N ILE A 48 -9.93 10.62 1.20
CA ILE A 48 -9.64 9.25 0.75
C ILE A 48 -10.55 8.29 1.53
N ASP A 49 -11.40 7.55 0.81
CA ASP A 49 -12.35 6.57 1.36
C ASP A 49 -11.93 5.11 1.10
N PHE A 50 -11.03 4.89 0.14
CA PHE A 50 -10.51 3.58 -0.25
C PHE A 50 -8.98 3.58 -0.42
N LEU A 51 -8.31 2.59 0.17
CA LEU A 51 -6.88 2.32 0.00
C LEU A 51 -6.66 0.83 -0.28
N MET A 52 -5.99 0.54 -1.39
CA MET A 52 -5.55 -0.80 -1.72
C MET A 52 -4.02 -0.86 -1.79
N VAL A 53 -3.42 -1.86 -1.13
CA VAL A 53 -1.98 -2.13 -1.20
C VAL A 53 -1.79 -3.57 -1.66
N VAL A 54 -1.05 -3.74 -2.75
CA VAL A 54 -0.67 -5.05 -3.29
C VAL A 54 0.85 -5.14 -3.34
N GLY A 55 1.41 -6.24 -2.86
CA GLY A 55 2.86 -6.47 -2.86
C GLY A 55 3.21 -7.95 -2.77
N ASP A 56 4.43 -8.31 -3.13
CA ASP A 56 4.92 -9.69 -3.21
C ASP A 56 6.23 -9.90 -2.40
N GLY A 57 6.80 -8.80 -1.88
CA GLY A 57 8.09 -8.76 -1.22
C GLY A 57 8.02 -8.67 0.30
N ARG A 58 9.18 -8.86 0.95
CA ARG A 58 9.30 -8.70 2.41
C ARG A 58 9.27 -7.23 2.81
N GLU A 59 9.72 -6.36 1.92
CA GLU A 59 9.72 -4.92 2.08
C GLU A 59 8.30 -4.33 2.06
N ASP A 60 7.33 -5.03 1.48
CA ASP A 60 5.91 -4.62 1.43
C ASP A 60 5.20 -4.84 2.77
N GLU A 61 5.71 -5.73 3.63
CA GLU A 61 5.13 -6.04 4.94
C GLU A 61 4.99 -4.79 5.83
N LYS A 62 5.96 -3.89 5.76
CA LYS A 62 5.90 -2.61 6.48
C LYS A 62 4.75 -1.73 5.96
N VAL A 63 4.49 -1.77 4.65
CA VAL A 63 3.39 -1.04 4.00
C VAL A 63 2.04 -1.65 4.37
N PHE A 64 1.90 -2.98 4.35
CA PHE A 64 0.68 -3.67 4.78
C PHE A 64 0.34 -3.33 6.22
N LYS A 65 1.32 -3.41 7.12
CA LYS A 65 1.14 -3.07 8.53
C LYS A 65 0.74 -1.61 8.73
N TRP A 66 1.31 -0.68 7.95
CA TRP A 66 0.94 0.73 7.96
C TRP A 66 -0.51 0.93 7.47
N ALA A 67 -0.88 0.36 6.32
CA ALA A 67 -2.22 0.47 5.76
C ALA A 67 -3.27 -0.13 6.72
N ASN A 68 -3.02 -1.32 7.25
CA ASN A 68 -3.92 -1.97 8.22
C ASN A 68 -4.11 -1.11 9.48
N LYS A 69 -3.09 -0.36 9.93
CA LYS A 69 -3.24 0.58 11.04
C LYS A 69 -4.17 1.74 10.68
N LEU A 70 -4.13 2.25 9.45
CA LEU A 70 -5.07 3.28 8.98
C LEU A 70 -6.52 2.79 8.99
N GLY A 71 -6.75 1.56 8.54
CA GLY A 71 -8.07 0.93 8.60
C GLY A 71 -8.55 0.70 10.04
N LYS A 72 -7.70 0.17 10.92
CA LYS A 72 -8.01 -0.04 12.35
C LYS A 72 -8.34 1.27 13.08
N ARG A 73 -7.70 2.38 12.70
CA ARG A 73 -7.96 3.73 13.24
C ARG A 73 -9.15 4.42 12.60
N ARG A 74 -9.80 3.79 11.61
CA ARG A 74 -10.89 4.38 10.80
C ARG A 74 -10.49 5.70 10.12
N THR A 75 -9.19 5.88 9.87
CA THR A 75 -8.68 7.01 9.09
C THR A 75 -9.15 6.90 7.64
N ILE A 76 -9.12 5.68 7.09
CA ILE A 76 -9.71 5.32 5.80
C ILE A 76 -10.72 4.21 6.07
N ASP A 77 -11.90 4.32 5.50
CA ASP A 77 -13.00 3.40 5.80
C ASP A 77 -12.77 2.03 5.17
N ASN A 78 -12.25 2.00 3.94
CA ASN A 78 -12.02 0.77 3.20
C ASN A 78 -10.53 0.57 2.92
N VAL A 79 -9.88 -0.32 3.69
CA VAL A 79 -8.48 -0.70 3.47
C VAL A 79 -8.40 -2.17 3.05
N VAL A 80 -7.75 -2.41 1.91
CA VAL A 80 -7.51 -3.74 1.36
C VAL A 80 -6.00 -3.94 1.21
N THR A 81 -5.45 -4.95 1.88
CA THR A 81 -4.03 -5.33 1.76
C THR A 81 -3.93 -6.75 1.20
N VAL A 82 -3.13 -6.92 0.14
CA VAL A 82 -3.01 -8.18 -0.60
C VAL A 82 -1.54 -8.54 -0.78
N SER A 83 -1.16 -9.74 -0.34
CA SER A 83 0.14 -10.32 -0.63
C SER A 83 0.06 -11.28 -1.81
N LEU A 84 1.03 -11.23 -2.72
CA LEU A 84 1.16 -12.18 -3.82
C LEU A 84 2.15 -13.29 -3.46
N GLY A 85 1.71 -14.54 -3.65
CA GLY A 85 2.51 -15.72 -3.33
C GLY A 85 2.28 -16.26 -1.93
N ASN A 86 3.01 -17.30 -1.56
CA ASN A 86 2.74 -18.08 -0.36
C ASN A 86 3.81 -17.82 0.71
N ARG A 87 3.53 -16.91 1.64
CA ARG A 87 4.39 -16.58 2.78
C ARG A 87 3.58 -16.03 3.95
N SER A 88 4.14 -16.08 5.15
CA SER A 88 3.59 -15.35 6.29
C SER A 88 3.60 -13.85 5.98
N THR A 89 2.45 -13.20 6.13
CA THR A 89 2.25 -11.80 5.75
C THR A 89 1.31 -11.09 6.71
N GLU A 90 1.50 -9.79 6.85
CA GLU A 90 0.59 -8.85 7.50
C GLU A 90 -0.57 -8.46 6.57
N ALA A 91 -0.53 -8.80 5.28
CA ALA A 91 -1.64 -8.56 4.37
C ALA A 91 -2.91 -9.32 4.81
N ALA A 92 -4.07 -8.69 4.65
CA ALA A 92 -5.36 -9.28 5.05
C ALA A 92 -5.82 -10.40 4.10
N ALA A 93 -5.31 -10.41 2.88
CA ALA A 93 -5.58 -11.45 1.90
C ALA A 93 -4.30 -11.88 1.17
N THR A 94 -4.30 -13.12 0.70
CA THR A 94 -3.25 -13.67 -0.15
C THR A 94 -3.83 -14.02 -1.50
N PHE A 95 -3.13 -13.65 -2.57
CA PHE A 95 -3.55 -13.91 -3.92
C PHE A 95 -2.52 -14.77 -4.65
N SER A 96 -2.89 -16.02 -4.91
CA SER A 96 -2.00 -17.07 -5.40
C SER A 96 -1.77 -17.05 -6.91
N GLN A 97 -2.61 -16.35 -7.67
CA GLN A 97 -2.51 -16.23 -9.14
C GLN A 97 -1.46 -15.19 -9.59
N GLY A 98 -0.70 -14.61 -8.65
CA GLY A 98 0.33 -13.62 -8.94
C GLY A 98 -0.23 -12.35 -9.59
N VAL A 99 0.62 -11.68 -10.35
CA VAL A 99 0.33 -10.35 -10.94
C VAL A 99 -0.79 -10.41 -11.99
N SER A 100 -0.88 -11.49 -12.78
CA SER A 100 -1.89 -11.63 -13.83
C SER A 100 -3.32 -11.58 -13.28
N GLY A 101 -3.55 -12.24 -12.15
CA GLY A 101 -4.86 -12.20 -11.54
C GLY A 101 -5.16 -10.84 -10.88
N VAL A 102 -4.15 -10.13 -10.34
CA VAL A 102 -4.33 -8.76 -9.84
C VAL A 102 -4.81 -7.85 -10.97
N LEU A 103 -4.17 -7.94 -12.13
CA LEU A 103 -4.56 -7.15 -13.31
C LEU A 103 -6.00 -7.46 -13.72
N SER A 104 -6.40 -8.73 -13.74
CA SER A 104 -7.78 -9.13 -14.05
C SER A 104 -8.78 -8.55 -13.03
N CYS A 105 -8.47 -8.57 -11.74
CA CYS A 105 -9.31 -7.94 -10.71
C CYS A 105 -9.43 -6.42 -10.91
N LEU A 106 -8.32 -5.73 -11.18
CA LEU A 106 -8.34 -4.29 -11.44
C LEU A 106 -9.12 -3.95 -12.71
N GLN A 107 -9.01 -4.75 -13.77
CA GLN A 107 -9.81 -4.59 -14.99
C GLN A 107 -11.31 -4.72 -14.71
N ARG A 108 -11.71 -5.69 -13.89
CA ARG A 108 -13.11 -5.85 -13.50
C ARG A 108 -13.61 -4.66 -12.68
N LEU A 109 -12.80 -4.14 -11.75
CA LEU A 109 -13.12 -2.95 -10.97
C LEU A 109 -13.24 -1.70 -11.85
N ALA A 110 -12.40 -1.57 -12.88
CA ALA A 110 -12.44 -0.44 -13.81
C ALA A 110 -13.62 -0.51 -14.80
N SER A 111 -14.23 -1.68 -14.98
CA SER A 111 -15.41 -1.88 -15.82
C SER A 111 -16.75 -1.72 -15.08
N LEU A 112 -16.72 -1.43 -13.78
CA LEU A 112 -17.90 -1.05 -12.98
C LEU A 112 -18.25 0.42 -13.22
#